data_AF-A0A163IV16-F1
#
_entry.id   AF-A0A163IV16-F1
#
_cell.length_a   1.000
_cell.length_b   1.000
_cell.length_c   1.000
_cell.angle_alpha   90.00
_cell.angle_beta   90.00
_cell.angle_gamma   90.00
#
_symmetry.space_group_name_H-M   'P 1'
#
loop_
_entity.id
_entity.type
_entity.pdbx_description
1 polymer ?
#
loop_
_entity_poly.entity_id
_entity_poly.type
_entity_poly.pdbx_seq_one_letter_code
_entity_poly.pdbx_strand_id
1 'polypeptide(L)'
;MSYYSDHSSFSRSSKTTFDRQEEGPYFDPEAIMQSYIHQFGEAGCDSLSATFKFFGKSKKRVGNITIEFDGQVISGPRTIASLMDEGSLSETCFRVSGFNRDLFYMSTLAAAMPHSPLLFVKNLHDVDDDQLKERLLTPKVASIPTSLPVALRYYNAASLPLRPKTRLAHITWCMKFQMAYFKLDHYKRKSEMARYYAKMPAVVELLASIEESIVLNEDEA
;
A
#
# COMPACT_ATOMS: atom_id res chain seq x y z
N MET A 1 23.13 -6.16 50.32
CA MET A 1 24.20 -5.29 49.77
C MET A 1 24.46 -5.81 48.35
N SER A 2 23.91 -5.28 47.24
CA SER A 2 24.12 -3.95 46.57
C SER A 2 25.58 -3.50 46.67
N TYR A 3 26.34 -3.24 45.61
CA TYR A 3 26.13 -2.42 44.39
C TYR A 3 26.89 -3.01 43.17
N TYR A 4 26.36 -3.06 41.93
CA TYR A 4 26.33 -2.06 40.83
C TYR A 4 27.68 -1.63 40.20
N SER A 5 27.83 -1.95 38.90
CA SER A 5 28.46 -1.15 37.82
C SER A 5 28.44 -2.04 36.55
N ASP A 6 27.42 -2.01 35.70
CA ASP A 6 27.07 -1.00 34.69
C ASP A 6 28.08 -0.89 33.53
N HIS A 7 27.67 -1.34 32.33
CA HIS A 7 28.04 -0.77 31.03
C HIS A 7 27.12 -1.29 29.91
N SER A 8 26.06 -0.50 29.69
CA SER A 8 25.62 0.03 28.39
C SER A 8 25.45 -0.92 27.19
N SER A 9 24.22 -1.41 27.03
CA SER A 9 23.36 -1.21 25.86
C SER A 9 23.99 -0.80 24.51
N PHE A 10 24.15 -1.77 23.61
CA PHE A 10 24.14 -1.52 22.16
C PHE A 10 22.75 -1.79 21.58
N SER A 11 21.87 -0.81 21.77
CA SER A 11 20.64 -0.66 20.99
C SER A 11 21.00 -0.05 19.64
N ARG A 12 21.07 -0.88 18.58
CA ARG A 12 20.97 -0.39 17.20
C ARG A 12 19.55 -0.63 16.71
N SER A 13 18.68 0.31 17.08
CA SER A 13 17.46 0.64 16.34
C SER A 13 17.83 0.89 14.88
N SER A 14 17.49 -0.08 14.02
CA SER A 14 17.53 0.06 12.57
C SER A 14 16.43 1.03 12.14
N LYS A 15 16.78 2.32 12.13
CA LYS A 15 15.95 3.38 11.55
C LYS A 15 15.70 3.07 10.08
N THR A 16 14.46 2.67 9.80
CA THR A 16 13.85 2.45 8.50
C THR A 16 14.07 3.66 7.58
N THR A 17 14.92 3.47 6.57
CA THR A 17 15.22 4.45 5.52
C THR A 17 14.25 4.27 4.35
N PHE A 18 12.94 4.36 4.62
CA PHE A 18 11.90 3.81 3.72
C PHE A 18 11.43 4.71 2.56
N ASP A 19 11.70 6.02 2.53
CA ASP A 19 10.88 6.94 1.72
C ASP A 19 11.61 7.71 0.60
N ARG A 20 12.74 7.23 0.05
CA ARG A 20 13.48 8.02 -0.97
C ARG A 20 13.51 7.47 -2.40
N GLN A 21 12.95 6.29 -2.66
CA GLN A 21 12.96 5.70 -4.01
C GLN A 21 11.59 5.64 -4.72
N GLU A 22 10.48 5.82 -3.99
CA GLU A 22 9.15 5.95 -4.62
C GLU A 22 8.93 7.31 -5.31
N GLU A 23 9.94 8.18 -5.34
CA GLU A 23 9.79 9.62 -5.62
C GLU A 23 10.92 10.22 -6.49
N GLY A 24 11.71 9.39 -7.15
CA GLY A 24 12.69 9.88 -8.14
C GLY A 24 12.00 10.40 -9.41
N PRO A 25 12.67 11.23 -10.24
CA PRO A 25 12.16 11.70 -11.54
C PRO A 25 11.92 10.58 -12.59
N TYR A 26 11.88 9.32 -12.16
CA TYR A 26 11.79 8.10 -12.96
C TYR A 26 10.65 7.16 -12.50
N PHE A 27 9.76 7.58 -11.60
CA PHE A 27 8.59 6.77 -11.23
C PHE A 27 7.49 6.94 -12.28
N ASP A 28 7.45 6.03 -13.26
CA ASP A 28 6.38 5.91 -14.23
C ASP A 28 5.46 4.74 -13.82
N PRO A 29 4.28 5.01 -13.23
CA PRO A 29 3.39 3.94 -12.77
C PRO A 29 2.89 3.08 -13.92
N GLU A 30 2.72 3.63 -15.13
CA GLU A 30 2.24 2.85 -16.28
C GLU A 30 3.29 1.83 -16.70
N ALA A 31 4.55 2.26 -16.87
CA ALA A 31 5.65 1.35 -17.19
C ALA A 31 5.87 0.28 -16.11
N ILE A 32 5.76 0.66 -14.83
CA ILE A 32 5.85 -0.28 -13.70
C ILE A 32 4.69 -1.27 -13.76
N MET A 33 3.44 -0.81 -13.88
CA MET A 33 2.26 -1.68 -13.97
C MET A 33 2.41 -2.69 -15.11
N GLN A 34 2.80 -2.24 -16.31
CA GLN A 34 2.97 -3.11 -17.47
C GLN A 34 4.03 -4.18 -17.24
N SER A 35 5.17 -3.83 -16.63
CA SER A 35 6.22 -4.79 -16.28
C SER A 35 5.71 -5.86 -15.29
N TYR A 36 4.97 -5.44 -14.26
CA TYR A 36 4.42 -6.37 -13.27
C TYR A 36 3.29 -7.24 -13.86
N ILE A 37 2.41 -6.67 -14.69
CA ILE A 37 1.33 -7.41 -15.35
C ILE A 37 1.91 -8.46 -16.30
N HIS A 38 2.98 -8.15 -17.03
CA HIS A 38 3.67 -9.16 -17.83
C HIS A 38 4.17 -10.33 -16.98
N GLN A 39 4.74 -10.03 -15.81
CA GLN A 39 5.31 -11.03 -14.90
C GLN A 39 4.24 -11.86 -14.18
N PHE A 40 3.26 -11.21 -13.54
CA PHE A 40 2.33 -11.80 -12.57
C PHE A 40 0.86 -11.80 -13.04
N GLY A 41 0.54 -11.10 -14.12
CA GLY A 41 -0.83 -10.90 -14.60
C GLY A 41 -1.58 -9.85 -13.80
N GLU A 42 -2.74 -9.41 -14.31
CA GLU A 42 -3.51 -8.33 -13.71
C GLU A 42 -4.12 -8.76 -12.37
N ALA A 43 -4.75 -9.94 -12.33
CA ALA A 43 -5.35 -10.49 -11.12
C ALA A 43 -4.30 -10.78 -10.03
N GLY A 44 -3.13 -11.29 -10.44
CA GLY A 44 -2.00 -11.50 -9.56
C GLY A 44 -1.47 -10.19 -8.97
N CYS A 45 -1.34 -9.15 -9.80
CA CYS A 45 -0.90 -7.83 -9.38
C CYS A 45 -1.87 -7.15 -8.41
N ASP A 46 -3.17 -7.20 -8.69
CA ASP A 46 -4.19 -6.63 -7.81
C ASP A 46 -4.16 -7.29 -6.43
N SER A 47 -4.08 -8.62 -6.41
CA SER A 47 -4.00 -9.41 -5.18
C SER A 47 -2.72 -9.11 -4.39
N LEU A 48 -1.57 -8.99 -5.05
CA LEU A 48 -0.31 -8.62 -4.41
C LEU A 48 -0.34 -7.19 -3.84
N SER A 49 -0.88 -6.24 -4.60
CA SER A 49 -1.03 -4.83 -4.20
C SER A 49 -1.92 -4.71 -2.95
N ALA A 50 -3.10 -5.34 -2.96
CA ALA A 50 -4.00 -5.38 -1.82
C ALA A 50 -3.35 -6.08 -0.62
N THR A 51 -2.69 -7.23 -0.85
CA THR A 51 -2.02 -7.98 0.21
C THR A 51 -0.95 -7.15 0.90
N PHE A 52 -0.12 -6.44 0.13
CA PHE A 52 0.89 -5.53 0.67
C PHE A 52 0.28 -4.48 1.59
N LYS A 53 -0.86 -3.90 1.21
CA LYS A 53 -1.47 -2.78 1.94
C LYS A 53 -2.13 -3.21 3.24
N PHE A 54 -2.82 -4.34 3.26
CA PHE A 54 -3.55 -4.79 4.45
C PHE A 54 -2.68 -5.65 5.38
N PHE A 55 -1.85 -6.54 4.81
CA PHE A 55 -1.09 -7.51 5.60
C PHE A 55 0.41 -7.18 5.71
N GLY A 56 0.88 -6.21 4.93
CA GLY A 56 2.28 -5.80 4.90
C GLY A 56 3.13 -6.69 3.98
N LYS A 57 4.45 -6.64 4.17
CA LYS A 57 5.42 -7.26 3.24
C LYS A 57 6.26 -8.38 3.82
N SER A 58 6.12 -8.66 5.11
CA SER A 58 6.94 -9.67 5.77
C SER A 58 6.48 -11.06 5.37
N LYS A 59 7.38 -11.90 4.84
CA LYS A 59 7.12 -13.31 4.52
C LYS A 59 6.51 -14.07 5.68
N LYS A 60 6.87 -13.74 6.93
CA LYS A 60 6.25 -14.33 8.12
C LYS A 60 4.74 -14.07 8.19
N ARG A 61 4.26 -12.91 7.71
CA ARG A 61 2.85 -12.52 7.75
C ARG A 61 2.09 -12.96 6.49
N VAL A 62 2.71 -12.85 5.32
CA VAL A 62 2.03 -13.05 4.03
C VAL A 62 2.43 -14.32 3.29
N GLY A 63 3.45 -15.05 3.77
CA GLY A 63 4.06 -16.15 3.03
C GLY A 63 3.12 -17.30 2.69
N ASN A 64 2.11 -17.56 3.54
CA ASN A 64 1.12 -18.62 3.34
C ASN A 64 -0.08 -18.20 2.49
N ILE A 65 -0.14 -16.94 2.04
CA ILE A 65 -1.22 -16.48 1.16
C ILE A 65 -0.97 -17.02 -0.23
N THR A 66 -1.94 -17.79 -0.75
CA THR A 66 -1.99 -18.26 -2.13
C THR A 66 -2.72 -17.24 -2.97
N ILE A 67 -2.14 -16.87 -4.11
CA ILE A 67 -2.74 -16.00 -5.12
C ILE A 67 -2.80 -16.79 -6.42
N GLU A 68 -3.90 -16.64 -7.16
CA GLU A 68 -4.02 -17.12 -8.53
C GLU A 68 -3.35 -16.09 -9.45
N PHE A 69 -2.29 -16.50 -10.14
CA PHE A 69 -1.56 -15.64 -11.07
C PHE A 69 -1.94 -15.95 -12.50
N ASP A 70 -2.06 -14.90 -13.31
CA ASP A 70 -2.48 -14.93 -14.71
C ASP A 70 -1.43 -14.31 -15.65
N GLY A 71 -0.19 -14.19 -15.18
CA GLY A 71 0.92 -13.61 -15.92
C GLY A 71 1.46 -14.52 -17.01
N GLN A 72 2.21 -13.91 -17.94
CA GLN A 72 2.89 -14.65 -18.99
C GLN A 72 4.07 -15.48 -18.44
N VAL A 73 4.74 -14.96 -17.40
CA VAL A 73 5.89 -15.61 -16.78
C VAL A 73 5.49 -16.44 -15.57
N ILE A 74 4.67 -15.89 -14.67
CA ILE A 74 4.16 -16.58 -13.48
C ILE A 74 2.66 -16.74 -13.63
N SER A 75 2.21 -18.00 -13.65
CA SER A 75 0.82 -18.38 -13.78
C SER A 75 0.42 -19.49 -12.81
N GLY A 76 -0.89 -19.61 -12.57
CA GLY A 76 -1.50 -20.57 -11.67
C GLY A 76 -1.39 -20.18 -10.19
N PRO A 77 -1.84 -21.06 -9.28
CA PRO A 77 -1.84 -20.79 -7.86
C PRO A 77 -0.41 -20.85 -7.28
N ARG A 78 0.03 -19.76 -6.66
CA ARG A 78 1.36 -19.69 -6.01
C ARG A 78 1.25 -19.02 -4.64
N THR A 79 2.07 -19.49 -3.70
CA THR A 79 2.21 -18.80 -2.41
C THR A 79 3.21 -17.66 -2.52
N ILE A 80 2.98 -16.57 -1.78
CA ILE A 80 3.94 -15.44 -1.74
C ILE A 80 5.32 -15.90 -1.26
N ALA A 81 5.38 -16.85 -0.32
CA ALA A 81 6.65 -17.41 0.13
C ALA A 81 7.43 -18.07 -1.02
N SER A 82 6.75 -18.82 -1.89
CA SER A 82 7.40 -19.47 -3.04
C SER A 82 8.01 -18.46 -4.01
N LEU A 83 7.30 -17.35 -4.28
CA LEU A 83 7.78 -16.26 -5.14
C LEU A 83 8.97 -15.52 -4.53
N MET A 84 9.00 -15.41 -3.20
CA MET A 84 10.13 -14.79 -2.49
C MET A 84 11.35 -15.70 -2.46
N ASP A 85 11.17 -17.01 -2.32
CA ASP A 85 12.26 -17.98 -2.26
C ASP A 85 12.94 -18.19 -3.61
N GLU A 86 12.20 -18.11 -4.71
CA GLU A 86 12.77 -18.18 -6.06
C GLU A 86 13.35 -16.86 -6.57
N GLY A 87 13.19 -15.77 -5.82
CA GLY A 87 13.70 -14.44 -6.18
C GLY A 87 12.82 -13.65 -7.15
N SER A 88 11.64 -14.15 -7.53
CA SER A 88 10.67 -13.43 -8.36
C SER A 88 10.05 -12.23 -7.64
N LEU A 89 9.98 -12.26 -6.31
CA LEU A 89 9.38 -11.22 -5.48
C LEU A 89 10.27 -10.90 -4.28
N SER A 90 10.38 -9.64 -3.86
CA SER A 90 11.24 -9.25 -2.74
C SER A 90 10.51 -8.39 -1.69
N GLU A 91 10.84 -8.64 -0.41
CA GLU A 91 10.34 -7.85 0.72
C GLU A 91 10.96 -6.45 0.79
N THR A 92 12.23 -6.30 0.41
CA THR A 92 13.03 -5.11 0.75
C THR A 92 13.58 -4.47 -0.51
N CYS A 93 13.07 -3.28 -0.84
CA CYS A 93 13.70 -2.40 -1.80
C CYS A 93 15.05 -1.95 -1.23
N PHE A 94 16.12 -2.70 -1.54
CA PHE A 94 17.47 -2.18 -1.37
C PHE A 94 17.70 -1.14 -2.47
N ARG A 95 18.41 -0.05 -2.15
CA ARG A 95 18.77 1.00 -3.12
C ARG A 95 19.08 0.36 -4.47
N VAL A 96 18.26 0.67 -5.48
CA VAL A 96 18.50 0.31 -6.89
C VAL A 96 19.95 0.62 -7.26
N SER A 97 20.82 -0.38 -7.13
CA SER A 97 22.09 -0.46 -7.81
C SER A 97 21.82 -1.16 -9.15
N GLY A 98 22.74 -1.08 -10.10
CA GLY A 98 22.61 -1.78 -11.39
C GLY A 98 22.36 -3.29 -11.28
N PHE A 99 22.54 -3.89 -10.10
CA PHE A 99 22.33 -5.31 -9.79
C PHE A 99 20.91 -5.67 -9.32
N ASN A 100 20.07 -4.69 -8.94
CA ASN A 100 18.73 -4.94 -8.39
C ASN A 100 17.60 -4.42 -9.30
N ARG A 101 17.89 -4.12 -10.58
CA ARG A 101 16.90 -3.59 -11.54
C ARG A 101 15.79 -4.58 -11.88
N ASP A 102 16.05 -5.87 -11.74
CA ASP A 102 15.15 -6.93 -12.19
C ASP A 102 14.31 -7.54 -11.04
N LEU A 103 14.39 -6.97 -9.83
CA LEU A 103 13.63 -7.46 -8.67
C LEU A 103 12.28 -6.76 -8.57
N PHE A 104 11.21 -7.56 -8.52
CA PHE A 104 9.87 -7.06 -8.27
C PHE A 104 9.64 -6.88 -6.77
N TYR A 105 9.31 -5.66 -6.36
CA TYR A 105 8.98 -5.30 -4.98
C TYR A 105 7.48 -5.08 -4.81
N MET A 106 6.89 -5.65 -3.75
CA MET A 106 5.47 -5.44 -3.44
C MET A 106 5.14 -3.94 -3.17
N SER A 107 6.07 -3.18 -2.60
CA SER A 107 5.87 -1.76 -2.32
C SER A 107 5.77 -0.92 -3.59
N THR A 108 6.62 -1.22 -4.58
CA THR A 108 6.62 -0.54 -5.89
C THR A 108 5.32 -0.82 -6.64
N LEU A 109 4.88 -2.07 -6.65
CA LEU A 109 3.58 -2.45 -7.21
C LEU A 109 2.44 -1.68 -6.54
N ALA A 110 2.39 -1.68 -5.21
CA ALA A 110 1.31 -1.05 -4.49
C ALA A 110 1.37 0.50 -4.49
N ALA A 111 2.46 1.09 -4.99
CA ALA A 111 2.55 2.51 -5.33
C ALA A 111 2.08 2.79 -6.77
N ALA A 112 2.31 1.86 -7.69
CA ALA A 112 1.86 1.93 -9.08
C ALA A 112 0.39 1.50 -9.27
N MET A 113 -0.16 0.73 -8.33
CA MET A 113 -1.56 0.29 -8.35
C MET A 113 -2.29 0.69 -7.06
N PRO A 114 -2.46 2.00 -6.79
CA PRO A 114 -3.17 2.49 -5.63
C PRO A 114 -4.67 2.20 -5.67
N HIS A 115 -5.22 1.78 -6.82
CA HIS A 115 -6.64 1.44 -6.97
C HIS A 115 -6.96 0.02 -6.51
N SER A 116 -6.02 -0.93 -6.59
CA SER A 116 -6.28 -2.34 -6.25
C SER A 116 -6.79 -2.53 -4.81
N PRO A 117 -6.21 -1.89 -3.77
CA PRO A 117 -6.73 -2.03 -2.41
C PRO A 117 -8.15 -1.47 -2.25
N LEU A 118 -8.49 -0.39 -2.97
CA LEU A 118 -9.83 0.19 -2.99
C LEU A 118 -10.84 -0.80 -3.59
N LEU A 119 -10.52 -1.37 -4.75
CA LEU A 119 -11.38 -2.35 -5.43
C LEU A 119 -11.47 -3.66 -4.67
N PHE A 120 -10.37 -4.11 -4.05
CA PHE A 120 -10.35 -5.30 -3.21
C PHE A 120 -11.32 -5.18 -2.04
N VAL A 121 -11.31 -4.05 -1.31
CA VAL A 121 -12.25 -3.85 -0.19
C VAL A 121 -13.70 -3.76 -0.70
N LYS A 122 -13.94 -3.09 -1.84
CA LYS A 122 -15.27 -3.08 -2.47
C LYS A 122 -15.79 -4.50 -2.71
N ASN A 123 -14.96 -5.36 -3.33
CA ASN A 123 -15.33 -6.74 -3.64
C ASN A 123 -15.47 -7.61 -2.38
N LEU A 124 -14.73 -7.31 -1.30
CA LEU A 124 -14.89 -8.00 -0.02
C LEU A 124 -16.19 -7.64 0.71
N HIS A 125 -16.77 -6.46 0.48
CA HIS A 125 -18.09 -6.15 1.03
C HIS A 125 -19.19 -7.03 0.42
N ASP A 126 -18.97 -7.52 -0.80
CA ASP A 126 -19.85 -8.48 -1.47
C ASP A 126 -19.63 -9.93 -0.98
N VAL A 127 -18.60 -10.16 -0.15
CA VAL A 127 -18.30 -11.46 0.47
C VAL A 127 -18.70 -11.42 1.96
N ASP A 128 -19.48 -12.41 2.37
CA ASP A 128 -20.02 -12.53 3.72
C ASP A 128 -18.98 -13.14 4.70
N ASP A 129 -17.79 -12.53 4.77
CA ASP A 129 -16.71 -12.91 5.69
C ASP A 129 -16.34 -11.74 6.62
N ASP A 130 -17.03 -11.69 7.76
CA ASP A 130 -16.82 -10.65 8.77
C ASP A 130 -15.45 -10.75 9.48
N GLN A 131 -14.85 -11.94 9.54
CA GLN A 131 -13.51 -12.11 10.13
C GLN A 131 -12.42 -11.51 9.24
N LEU A 132 -12.60 -11.60 7.92
CA LEU A 132 -11.67 -11.00 6.97
C LEU A 132 -11.73 -9.47 7.07
N LYS A 133 -12.93 -8.88 7.16
CA LYS A 133 -13.15 -7.43 7.29
C LYS A 133 -12.46 -6.85 8.54
N GLU A 134 -12.53 -7.53 9.69
CA GLU A 134 -11.86 -7.10 10.93
C GLU A 134 -10.32 -7.18 10.84
N ARG A 135 -9.78 -8.13 10.07
CA ARG A 135 -8.32 -8.34 9.92
C ARG A 135 -7.64 -7.40 8.92
N LEU A 136 -8.40 -6.71 8.07
CA LEU A 136 -7.84 -5.81 7.06
C LEU A 136 -7.10 -4.62 7.68
N LEU A 137 -7.48 -4.21 8.89
CA LEU A 137 -6.85 -3.10 9.56
C LEU A 137 -5.85 -3.57 10.61
N THR A 138 -4.61 -3.11 10.47
CA THR A 138 -3.68 -3.16 11.61
C THR A 138 -4.26 -2.37 12.78
N PRO A 139 -3.96 -2.72 14.04
CA PRO A 139 -4.45 -1.98 15.22
C PRO A 139 -4.19 -0.47 15.12
N LYS A 140 -3.03 -0.09 14.57
CA LYS A 140 -2.66 1.32 14.34
C LYS A 140 -3.58 2.03 13.33
N VAL A 141 -4.01 1.35 12.28
CA VAL A 141 -4.94 1.94 11.28
C VAL A 141 -6.35 2.03 11.85
N ALA A 142 -6.78 1.02 12.61
CA ALA A 142 -8.10 0.98 13.24
C ALA A 142 -8.28 2.04 14.33
N SER A 143 -7.21 2.40 15.05
CA SER A 143 -7.27 3.33 16.18
C SER A 143 -7.34 4.82 15.81
N ILE A 144 -7.21 5.18 14.53
CA ILE A 144 -7.21 6.59 14.10
C ILE A 144 -8.66 7.00 13.79
N PRO A 145 -9.26 7.94 14.55
CA PRO A 145 -10.58 8.45 14.25
C PRO A 145 -10.55 9.20 12.91
N THR A 146 -11.47 8.84 12.01
CA THR A 146 -11.59 9.46 10.69
C THR A 146 -12.96 9.19 10.06
N SER A 147 -13.44 10.10 9.21
CA SER A 147 -14.59 9.87 8.35
C SER A 147 -14.28 8.97 7.13
N LEU A 148 -13.00 8.73 6.83
CA LEU A 148 -12.63 7.92 5.66
C LEU A 148 -13.12 6.47 5.76
N PRO A 149 -13.63 5.90 4.66
CA PRO A 149 -13.87 4.46 4.59
C PRO A 149 -12.56 3.68 4.64
N VAL A 150 -12.61 2.45 5.13
CA VAL A 150 -11.47 1.52 5.24
C VAL A 150 -10.70 1.40 3.92
N ALA A 151 -11.43 1.38 2.81
CA ALA A 151 -10.91 1.27 1.44
C ALA A 151 -10.01 2.44 0.99
N LEU A 152 -9.85 3.49 1.81
CA LEU A 152 -8.96 4.63 1.56
C LEU A 152 -7.97 4.90 2.71
N ARG A 153 -7.92 4.03 3.73
CA ARG A 153 -7.03 4.21 4.90
C ARG A 153 -5.62 3.67 4.64
N TYR A 154 -4.98 4.15 3.57
CA TYR A 154 -3.58 3.86 3.26
C TYR A 154 -2.94 5.02 2.50
N TYR A 155 -1.66 5.29 2.76
CA TYR A 155 -0.97 6.48 2.25
C TYR A 155 -1.01 6.64 0.71
N ASN A 156 -0.94 5.53 -0.05
CA ASN A 156 -0.94 5.58 -1.52
C ASN A 156 -2.30 5.92 -2.13
N ALA A 157 -3.41 5.94 -1.37
CA ALA A 157 -4.69 6.47 -1.87
C ALA A 157 -4.60 7.96 -2.19
N ALA A 158 -3.58 8.67 -1.70
CA ALA A 158 -3.25 10.03 -2.13
C ALA A 158 -3.12 10.14 -3.66
N SER A 159 -2.65 9.09 -4.33
CA SER A 159 -2.49 9.03 -5.78
C SER A 159 -3.80 8.85 -6.55
N LEU A 160 -4.93 8.61 -5.89
CA LEU A 160 -6.24 8.50 -6.53
C LEU A 160 -6.87 9.88 -6.78
N PRO A 161 -7.82 10.01 -7.73
CA PRO A 161 -8.54 11.26 -8.00
C PRO A 161 -9.60 11.55 -6.91
N LEU A 162 -9.16 11.65 -5.65
CA LEU A 162 -10.01 12.01 -4.52
C LEU A 162 -10.55 13.43 -4.68
N ARG A 163 -11.87 13.57 -4.51
CA ARG A 163 -12.61 14.85 -4.47
C ARG A 163 -12.38 15.58 -3.13
N PRO A 164 -12.78 16.86 -2.98
CA PRO A 164 -12.35 17.72 -1.88
C PRO A 164 -12.60 17.17 -0.48
N LYS A 165 -13.79 16.67 -0.15
CA LYS A 165 -14.07 16.16 1.21
C LYS A 165 -13.22 14.94 1.51
N THR A 166 -13.21 13.97 0.60
CA THR A 166 -12.40 12.76 0.73
C THR A 166 -10.91 13.08 0.83
N ARG A 167 -10.43 14.09 0.08
CA ARG A 167 -9.04 14.57 0.13
C ARG A 167 -8.70 15.15 1.49
N LEU A 168 -9.57 15.96 2.08
CA LEU A 168 -9.39 16.54 3.42
C LEU A 168 -9.32 15.46 4.50
N ALA A 169 -10.29 14.54 4.50
CA ALA A 169 -10.27 13.41 5.43
C ALA A 169 -8.99 12.57 5.26
N HIS A 170 -8.57 12.32 4.01
CA HIS A 170 -7.37 11.54 3.71
C HIS A 170 -6.06 12.22 4.15
N ILE A 171 -5.92 13.53 3.96
CA ILE A 171 -4.71 14.22 4.40
C ILE A 171 -4.61 14.25 5.92
N THR A 172 -5.72 14.54 6.62
CA THR A 172 -5.79 14.52 8.08
C THR A 172 -5.49 13.12 8.65
N TRP A 173 -6.06 12.08 8.06
CA TRP A 173 -5.75 10.70 8.43
C TRP A 173 -4.28 10.37 8.22
N CYS A 174 -3.67 10.80 7.09
CA CYS A 174 -2.25 10.56 6.82
C CYS A 174 -1.33 11.28 7.82
N MET A 175 -1.68 12.52 8.21
CA MET A 175 -0.97 13.26 9.26
C MET A 175 -0.98 12.50 10.58
N LYS A 176 -2.14 11.97 10.99
CA LYS A 176 -2.28 11.15 12.20
C LYS A 176 -1.54 9.80 12.08
N PHE A 177 -1.60 9.16 10.92
CA PHE A 177 -0.98 7.84 10.68
C PHE A 177 0.54 7.89 10.63
N GLN A 178 1.13 8.89 9.96
CA GLN A 178 2.58 9.04 9.83
C GLN A 178 3.21 9.93 10.92
N MET A 179 2.41 10.73 11.63
CA MET A 179 2.87 11.64 12.70
C MET A 179 4.04 12.51 12.20
N ALA A 180 5.19 12.50 12.90
CA ALA A 180 6.39 13.28 12.57
C ALA A 180 7.03 12.92 11.22
N TYR A 181 6.63 11.82 10.58
CA TYR A 181 7.14 11.41 9.26
C TYR A 181 6.28 11.94 8.10
N PHE A 182 5.10 12.49 8.39
CA PHE A 182 4.25 13.06 7.35
C PHE A 182 4.92 14.28 6.71
N LYS A 183 5.00 14.27 5.38
CA LYS A 183 5.51 15.40 4.60
C LYS A 183 4.48 15.82 3.58
N LEU A 184 4.01 17.06 3.70
CA LEU A 184 3.01 17.63 2.81
C LEU A 184 3.46 17.61 1.34
N ASP A 185 4.72 17.92 1.06
CA ASP A 185 5.24 17.93 -0.31
C ASP A 185 5.25 16.54 -0.94
N HIS A 186 5.52 15.50 -0.15
CA HIS A 186 5.47 14.12 -0.62
C HIS A 186 4.02 13.71 -0.94
N TYR A 187 3.08 14.10 -0.07
CA TYR A 187 1.66 13.90 -0.30
C TYR A 187 1.18 14.60 -1.58
N LYS A 188 1.58 15.85 -1.80
CA LYS A 188 1.26 16.62 -3.01
C LYS A 188 1.79 15.93 -4.27
N ARG A 189 3.06 15.50 -4.28
CA ARG A 189 3.63 14.73 -5.41
C ARG A 189 2.84 13.46 -5.70
N LYS A 190 2.46 12.70 -4.68
CA LYS A 190 1.58 11.53 -4.89
C LYS A 190 0.23 11.95 -5.49
N SER A 191 -0.36 13.06 -5.03
CA SER A 191 -1.64 13.54 -5.58
C SER A 191 -1.59 13.95 -7.06
N GLU A 192 -0.43 14.37 -7.58
CA GLU A 192 -0.26 14.64 -9.01
C GLU A 192 -0.44 13.38 -9.87
N MET A 193 -0.26 12.19 -9.28
CA MET A 193 -0.47 10.91 -9.94
C MET A 193 -1.95 10.59 -10.20
N ALA A 194 -2.88 11.34 -9.61
CA ALA A 194 -4.32 11.19 -9.82
C ALA A 194 -4.72 11.22 -11.30
N ARG A 195 -3.99 11.97 -12.14
CA ARG A 195 -4.22 12.07 -13.58
C ARG A 195 -4.16 10.72 -14.32
N TYR A 196 -3.36 9.77 -13.83
CA TYR A 196 -3.23 8.45 -14.43
C TYR A 196 -4.49 7.61 -14.17
N TYR A 197 -5.01 7.67 -12.94
CA TYR A 197 -6.15 6.86 -12.51
C TYR A 197 -7.51 7.52 -12.78
N ALA A 198 -7.54 8.81 -13.14
CA ALA A 198 -8.76 9.51 -13.57
C ALA A 198 -9.40 8.90 -14.84
N LYS A 199 -8.66 8.07 -15.57
CA LYS A 199 -9.14 7.37 -16.77
C LYS A 199 -9.78 6.01 -16.48
N MET A 200 -9.86 5.58 -15.21
CA MET A 200 -10.43 4.29 -14.81
C MET A 200 -11.88 4.48 -14.31
N PRO A 201 -12.92 4.18 -15.10
CA PRO A 201 -14.31 4.51 -14.74
C PRO A 201 -14.75 3.90 -13.41
N ALA A 202 -14.47 2.62 -13.18
CA ALA A 202 -14.84 1.92 -11.95
C ALA A 202 -14.24 2.58 -10.69
N VAL A 203 -13.01 3.11 -10.79
CA VAL A 203 -12.35 3.83 -9.69
C VAL A 203 -13.00 5.20 -9.49
N VAL A 204 -13.25 5.94 -10.57
CA VAL A 204 -13.85 7.27 -10.52
C VAL A 204 -15.26 7.23 -9.95
N GLU A 205 -16.09 6.27 -10.38
CA GLU A 205 -17.45 6.07 -9.90
C GLU A 205 -17.48 5.73 -8.41
N LEU A 206 -16.63 4.80 -7.98
CA LEU A 206 -16.54 4.41 -6.58
C LEU A 206 -16.09 5.59 -5.70
N LEU A 207 -15.10 6.36 -6.14
CA LEU A 207 -14.64 7.55 -5.42
C LEU A 207 -15.71 8.66 -5.38
N ALA A 208 -16.51 8.80 -6.43
CA ALA A 208 -17.63 9.73 -6.43
C ALA A 208 -18.70 9.34 -5.39
N SER A 209 -19.04 8.05 -5.30
CA SER A 209 -19.98 7.55 -4.30
C SER A 209 -19.46 7.73 -2.86
N ILE A 210 -18.15 7.53 -2.64
CA ILE A 210 -17.50 7.83 -1.36
C ILE A 210 -17.60 9.33 -1.04
N GLU A 211 -17.32 10.20 -2.00
CA GLU A 211 -17.42 11.65 -1.79
C GLU A 211 -18.84 12.07 -1.43
N GLU A 212 -19.86 11.48 -2.05
CA GLU A 212 -21.26 11.81 -1.77
C GLU A 212 -21.68 11.36 -0.36
N SER A 213 -21.17 10.22 0.11
CA SER A 213 -21.51 9.65 1.41
C SER A 213 -20.66 10.14 2.59
N ILE A 214 -19.45 10.66 2.34
CA ILE A 214 -18.55 11.07 3.43
C ILE A 214 -19.06 12.34 4.14
N VAL A 215 -19.10 12.26 5.47
CA VAL A 215 -19.41 13.35 6.39
C VAL A 215 -18.17 13.60 7.25
N LEU A 216 -17.54 14.76 7.07
CA LEU A 216 -16.32 15.13 7.78
C LEU A 216 -16.59 15.35 9.27
N ASN A 217 -15.67 14.91 10.13
CA ASN A 217 -15.70 15.27 11.54
C ASN A 217 -15.01 16.63 11.78
N GLU A 218 -15.08 17.14 13.01
CA GLU A 218 -14.53 18.47 13.37
C GLU A 218 -13.03 18.62 13.09
N ASP A 219 -12.25 17.53 13.16
CA ASP A 219 -10.81 17.55 12.86
C ASP A 219 -10.50 17.59 11.35
N GLU A 220 -11.51 17.33 10.50
CA GLU A 220 -11.38 17.17 9.05
C GLU A 220 -12.11 18.27 8.25
N ALA A 221 -12.96 19.06 8.90
CA ALA A 221 -13.81 20.09 8.31
C ALA A 221 -13.08 21.40 7.96
#